data_AF-A0A950EPP1-F1
#
_entry.id   AF-A0A950EPP1-F1
#
_cell.length_a   1.000
_cell.length_b   1.000
_cell.length_c   1.000
_cell.angle_alpha   90.00
_cell.angle_beta   90.00
_cell.angle_gamma   90.00
#
_symmetry.space_group_name_H-M   'P 1'
#
loop_
_entity.id
_entity.type
_entity.pdbx_description
1 polymer ?
#
loop_
_entity_poly.entity_id
_entity_poly.type
_entity_poly.pdbx_seq_one_letter_code
_entity_poly.pdbx_strand_id
1 'polypeptide(L)' 'MLELRTTPQGHADYRAVCQEMHRLIATQAGHPLVAEMMRFVDHGTYDLERLDALRRAEARRTDS' A
#
# COMPACT_ATOMS: atom_id res chain seq x y z
N MET A 1 0.57 5.21 11.50
CA MET A 1 0.16 3.84 11.09
C MET A 1 0.02 3.71 9.57
N LEU A 2 -0.62 4.67 8.87
CA LEU A 2 -0.80 4.65 7.41
C LEU A 2 0.52 4.55 6.61
N GLU A 3 1.56 5.29 7.03
CA GLU A 3 2.87 5.28 6.36
C GLU A 3 3.57 3.91 6.41
N LEU A 4 3.47 3.19 7.53
CA LEU A 4 4.05 1.84 7.67
C LEU A 4 3.25 0.76 6.92
N ARG A 5 2.02 1.08 6.51
CA ARG A 5 1.08 0.14 5.87
C ARG A 5 0.96 0.33 4.37
N THR A 6 1.59 1.34 3.80
CA THR A 6 1.66 1.58 2.35
C THR A 6 2.96 1.09 1.71
N THR A 7 3.89 0.53 2.49
CA THR A 7 5.14 0.00 1.95
C THR A 7 4.91 -1.17 0.96
N PRO A 8 5.82 -1.38 -0.02
CA PRO A 8 5.69 -2.44 -1.03
C PRO A 8 5.53 -3.85 -0.42
N GLN A 9 6.08 -4.07 0.77
CA GLN A 9 5.99 -5.33 1.51
C GLN A 9 4.61 -5.59 2.15
N GLY A 10 3.73 -4.59 2.21
CA GLY A 10 2.35 -4.72 2.71
C GLY A 10 1.41 -5.45 1.74
N HIS A 11 0.25 -5.92 2.22
CA HIS A 11 -0.77 -6.49 1.35
C HIS A 11 -1.43 -5.41 0.49
N ALA A 12 -1.63 -5.69 -0.81
CA ALA A 12 -2.15 -4.72 -1.78
C ALA A 12 -3.48 -4.08 -1.33
N ASP A 13 -4.44 -4.89 -0.87
CA ASP A 13 -5.74 -4.38 -0.40
C ASP A 13 -5.59 -3.41 0.79
N TYR A 14 -4.65 -3.69 1.70
CA TYR A 14 -4.37 -2.81 2.83
C TYR A 14 -3.75 -1.49 2.38
N ARG A 15 -2.88 -1.51 1.37
CA ARG A 15 -2.33 -0.28 0.80
C ARG A 15 -3.40 0.57 0.15
N ALA A 16 -4.28 -0.03 -0.65
CA ALA A 16 -5.39 0.67 -1.31
C ALA A 16 -6.29 1.36 -0.28
N VAL A 17 -6.65 0.66 0.80
CA VAL A 17 -7.41 1.25 1.91
C VAL A 17 -6.64 2.40 2.56
N CYS A 18 -5.34 2.26 2.80
CA CYS A 18 -4.52 3.31 3.41
C CYS A 18 -4.37 4.55 2.52
N GLN A 19 -4.23 4.37 1.20
CA GLN A 19 -4.20 5.46 0.21
C GLN A 19 -5.54 6.19 0.18
N GLU A 20 -6.66 5.47 0.21
CA GLU A 20 -7.99 6.08 0.26
C GLU A 20 -8.23 6.82 1.57
N MET A 21 -7.78 6.28 2.71
CA MET A 21 -7.82 7.00 3.99
C MET A 21 -7.02 8.30 3.94
N HIS A 22 -5.84 8.31 3.32
CA HIS A 22 -5.03 9.53 3.14
C HIS A 22 -5.76 10.56 2.29
N ARG A 23 -6.40 10.15 1.19
CA ARG A 23 -7.24 11.02 0.36
C ARG A 23 -8.40 11.62 1.17
N LEU A 24 -9.11 10.80 1.94
CA LEU A 24 -10.25 11.24 2.76
C LEU A 24 -9.84 12.23 3.86
N ILE A 25 -8.64 12.08 4.45
CA ILE A 25 -8.10 13.06 5.42
C ILE A 25 -7.94 14.45 4.75
N ALA A 26 -7.44 14.48 3.51
CA ALA A 26 -7.28 15.73 2.77
C ALA A 26 -8.63 16.33 2.34
N THR A 27 -9.52 15.51 1.76
CA THR A 27 -10.70 16.01 1.03
C THR A 27 -11.99 16.01 1.85
N GLN A 28 -12.19 15.01 2.72
CA GLN A 28 -13.44 14.84 3.47
C GLN A 28 -13.33 15.43 4.87
N ALA A 29 -12.22 15.18 5.57
CA ALA A 29 -11.97 15.78 6.87
C ALA A 29 -11.50 17.25 6.76
N GLY A 30 -11.10 17.69 5.56
CA GLY A 30 -10.68 19.06 5.31
C GLY A 30 -9.34 19.42 5.97
N HIS A 31 -8.44 18.44 6.12
CA HIS A 31 -7.12 18.64 6.73
C HIS A 31 -5.98 18.48 5.72
N PRO A 32 -5.87 19.36 4.70
CA PRO A 32 -4.87 19.23 3.64
C PRO A 32 -3.44 19.29 4.18
N LEU A 33 -3.14 20.19 5.13
CA LEU A 33 -1.81 20.30 5.73
C LEU A 33 -1.43 19.06 6.54
N VAL A 34 -2.40 18.42 7.20
CA VAL A 34 -2.14 17.17 7.93
C VAL A 34 -1.82 16.05 6.94
N ALA A 35 -2.57 15.95 5.84
CA ALA A 35 -2.29 14.98 4.79
C ALA A 35 -0.93 15.22 4.13
N GLU A 36 -0.52 16.48 3.89
CA GLU A 36 0.79 16.83 3.35
C GLU A 36 1.95 16.46 4.29
N MET A 37 1.74 16.54 5.61
CA MET A 37 2.75 16.08 6.59
C MET A 37 2.96 14.56 6.55
N MET A 38 2.01 13.78 6.01
CA MET A 38 2.11 12.33 5.86
C MET A 38 2.92 11.93 4.62
N ARG A 39 4.16 12.40 4.56
CA ARG A 39 5.03 12.34 3.36
C ARG A 39 5.44 10.93 2.94
N PHE A 40 5.29 9.95 3.81
CA PHE A 40 5.71 8.56 3.54
C PHE A 40 4.56 7.64 3.15
N VAL A 41 3.38 8.19 2.85
CA VAL A 41 2.28 7.42 2.25
C VAL A 41 2.62 7.13 0.80
N ASP A 42 2.88 5.86 0.48
CA ASP A 42 3.15 5.42 -0.88
C ASP A 42 1.83 5.28 -1.66
N HIS A 43 1.73 6.03 -2.76
CA HIS A 43 0.60 5.99 -3.72
C HIS A 43 0.91 5.16 -4.97
N GLY A 44 2.04 4.46 -4.99
CA GLY A 44 2.42 3.57 -6.07
C GLY A 44 1.50 2.35 -6.19
N THR A 45 1.20 1.99 -7.44
CA THR A 45 0.52 0.75 -7.82
C THR A 45 1.54 -0.28 -8.29
N TYR A 46 1.68 -1.38 -7.55
CA TYR A 46 2.70 -2.42 -7.78
C TYR A 46 2.08 -3.77 -8.18
N ASP A 47 1.24 -3.79 -9.20
CA ASP A 47 0.55 -5.01 -9.66
C ASP A 47 1.51 -6.17 -10.00
N LEU A 48 2.70 -5.85 -10.51
CA LEU A 48 3.69 -6.83 -10.95
C LEU A 48 4.41 -7.54 -9.79
N GLU A 49 4.63 -6.86 -8.66
CA GLU A 49 5.34 -7.45 -7.52
C GLU A 49 4.54 -8.60 -6.87
N ARG A 50 3.20 -8.51 -6.91
CA ARG A 50 2.33 -9.59 -6.41
C ARG A 50 2.40 -10.82 -7.31
N LEU A 51 2.43 -10.65 -8.64
CA LEU A 51 2.54 -11.75 -9.57
C LEU A 51 3.86 -12.53 -9.35
N ASP A 52 4.96 -11.81 -9.16
CA ASP A 52 6.26 -12.44 -8.93
C ASP A 52 6.41 -13.03 -7.52
N ALA A 53 5.77 -12.44 -6.50
CA ALA A 53 5.71 -13.02 -5.17
C ALA A 53 4.88 -14.31 -5.13
N LEU A 54 3.75 -14.34 -5.85
CA LEU A 54 2.91 -15.52 -6.02
C LEU A 54 3.67 -16.62 -6.77
N ARG A 55 4.31 -16.30 -7.91
CA ARG A 55 5.17 -17.24 -8.65
C ARG A 55 6.28 -17.82 -7.78
N ARG A 56 6.95 -16.99 -6.98
CA ARG A 56 8.00 -17.45 -6.05
C ARG A 56 7.44 -18.35 -4.95
N ALA A 57 6.24 -18.07 -4.43
CA ALA A 57 5.59 -18.92 -3.45
C ALA A 57 5.13 -20.27 -4.04
N GLU A 58 4.66 -20.26 -5.28
CA GLU A 58 4.26 -21.45 -6.02
C GLU A 58 5.45 -22.34 -6.40
N ALA A 59 6.57 -21.74 -6.83
CA ALA A 59 7.83 -22.47 -7.09
C ALA A 59 8.33 -23.20 -5.84
N ARG A 60 8.29 -22.58 -4.66
CA ARG A 60 8.66 -23.24 -3.39
C ARG A 60 7.74 -24.39 -2.99
N ARG A 61 6.49 -24.40 -3.48
CA ARG A 61 5.48 -25.40 -3.15
C ARG A 61 5.52 -26.61 -4.09
N THR A 62 6.11 -26.43 -5.27
CA THR A 62 6.28 -27.47 -6.31
C THR A 62 7.65 -28.16 -6.25
N ASP A 63 8.62 -27.55 -5.56
CA ASP A 63 9.97 -28.11 -5.31
C ASP A 63 10.06 -28.96 -4.02
N SER A 64 8.92 -29.21 -3.37
CA SER A 64 8.81 -30.01 -2.13
C SER A 64 7.84 -31.16 -2.32
#